data_AF-A0A5C8MFS0-F1
#
_entry.id   AF-A0A5C8MFS0-F1
#
_cell.length_a   1.000
_cell.length_b   1.000
_cell.length_c   1.000
_cell.angle_alpha   90.00
_cell.angle_beta   90.00
_cell.angle_gamma   90.00
#
_symmetry.space_group_name_H-M   'P 1'
#
loop_
_entity.id
_entity.type
_entity.pdbx_description
1 polymer ?
#
loop_
_entity_poly.entity_id
_entity_poly.type
_entity_poly.pdbx_seq_one_letter_code
_entity_poly.pdbx_strand_id
1 'polypeptide(L)'
;MNKKRMFYLDPPKILVLGFSFIILIGAFLLTLPAATVDGKGLPWLDALFTATSATCVTGLVVVDTGTTFTLFGQLVILALIQIGGLGFMAFATLFALILGKRISLKERLLIKESLNNLSIDGVVRLVKRILIFTAVIELIGGILLAIRFSFDMPLPKAIYFGFFHAISNFNNAGFDLMGDFRSLTGYVDDPLVTLVVCTLITLGGIGFIVMNEVYEYRQTRRFSLHTKIVFVMSSILVVFGTILIFILEYHNPKTLQPLSPLGKFLASLY
;
A
#
# COMPACT_ATOMS: atom_id res chain seq x y z
N MET A 1 -16.07 -22.68 41.15
CA MET A 1 -15.49 -21.52 40.40
C MET A 1 -15.00 -22.00 39.04
N ASN A 2 -15.79 -21.80 37.99
CA ASN A 2 -15.46 -22.22 36.62
C ASN A 2 -14.24 -21.44 36.11
N LYS A 3 -13.10 -22.14 35.96
CA LYS A 3 -11.96 -21.66 35.18
C LYS A 3 -12.45 -21.48 33.74
N LYS A 4 -12.72 -20.24 33.33
CA LYS A 4 -12.91 -19.89 31.91
C LYS A 4 -11.70 -20.45 31.17
N ARG A 5 -11.90 -21.47 30.34
CA ARG A 5 -10.91 -21.91 29.35
C ARG A 5 -10.68 -20.70 28.44
N MET A 6 -9.65 -19.90 28.73
CA MET A 6 -9.15 -18.94 27.77
C MET A 6 -8.72 -19.74 26.55
N PHE A 7 -9.46 -19.58 25.45
CA PHE A 7 -9.08 -20.14 24.16
C PHE A 7 -7.68 -19.62 23.82
N TYR A 8 -6.69 -20.49 23.91
CA TYR A 8 -5.34 -20.21 23.43
C TYR A 8 -5.40 -20.38 21.91
N LEU A 9 -5.55 -19.27 21.19
CA LEU A 9 -5.45 -19.25 19.74
C LEU A 9 -3.98 -19.11 19.35
N ASP A 10 -3.56 -19.93 18.40
CA ASP A 10 -2.21 -19.85 17.82
C ASP A 10 -2.02 -18.52 17.09
N PRO A 11 -0.79 -17.97 17.02
CA PRO A 11 -0.51 -16.71 16.36
C PRO A 11 -1.11 -16.59 14.94
N PRO A 12 -0.99 -17.60 14.05
CA PRO A 12 -1.58 -17.51 12.71
C PRO A 12 -3.12 -17.40 12.73
N LYS A 13 -3.79 -18.08 13.67
CA LYS A 13 -5.26 -18.00 13.81
C LYS A 13 -5.71 -16.60 14.23
N ILE A 14 -4.93 -15.95 15.10
CA ILE A 14 -5.18 -14.56 15.51
C ILE A 14 -5.02 -13.63 14.32
N LEU A 15 -4.00 -13.84 13.48
CA LEU A 15 -3.79 -13.04 12.27
C LEU A 15 -4.98 -13.16 11.30
N VAL A 16 -5.42 -14.40 11.00
CA VAL A 16 -6.56 -14.66 10.11
C VAL A 16 -7.84 -14.01 10.64
N LEU A 17 -8.17 -14.22 11.92
CA LEU A 17 -9.39 -13.64 12.51
C LEU A 17 -9.33 -12.11 12.55
N GLY A 18 -8.15 -11.52 12.82
CA GLY A 18 -7.94 -10.08 12.82
C GLY A 18 -8.17 -9.46 11.45
N PHE A 19 -7.56 -10.02 10.40
CA PHE A 19 -7.76 -9.57 9.02
C PHE A 19 -9.23 -9.73 8.58
N SER A 20 -9.84 -10.89 8.82
CA SER A 20 -11.25 -11.11 8.49
C SER A 20 -12.18 -10.11 9.18
N PHE A 21 -11.88 -9.77 10.44
CA PHE A 21 -12.67 -8.78 11.19
C PHE A 21 -12.55 -7.37 10.58
N ILE A 22 -11.34 -6.95 10.20
CA ILE A 22 -11.10 -5.65 9.54
C ILE A 22 -11.84 -5.58 8.21
N ILE A 23 -11.78 -6.65 7.41
CA ILE A 23 -12.48 -6.74 6.11
C ILE A 23 -13.99 -6.61 6.31
N LEU A 24 -14.56 -7.33 7.30
CA LEU A 24 -16.01 -7.27 7.57
C LEU A 24 -16.47 -5.89 8.05
N ILE A 25 -15.66 -5.21 8.87
CA ILE A 25 -15.93 -3.82 9.27
C ILE A 25 -15.87 -2.91 8.04
N GLY A 26 -14.84 -3.03 7.22
CA GLY A 26 -14.69 -2.26 5.99
C GLY A 26 -15.88 -2.44 5.05
N ALA A 27 -16.29 -3.69 4.83
CA ALA A 27 -17.45 -4.03 4.01
C ALA A 27 -18.72 -3.39 4.55
N PHE A 28 -18.97 -3.49 5.85
CA PHE A 28 -20.11 -2.85 6.49
C PHE A 28 -20.09 -1.32 6.31
N LEU A 29 -18.95 -0.67 6.52
CA LEU A 29 -18.81 0.78 6.34
C LEU A 29 -19.08 1.21 4.88
N LEU A 30 -18.68 0.40 3.90
CA LEU A 30 -18.92 0.67 2.48
C LEU A 30 -20.38 0.43 2.05
N THR A 31 -21.16 -0.34 2.82
CA THR A 31 -22.61 -0.45 2.60
C THR A 31 -23.42 0.74 3.13
N LEU A 32 -22.79 1.65 3.87
CA LEU A 32 -23.49 2.83 4.38
C LEU A 32 -23.84 3.79 3.23
N PRO A 33 -25.03 4.42 3.25
CA PRO A 33 -25.42 5.48 2.31
C PRO A 33 -24.39 6.61 2.18
N ALA A 34 -23.66 6.90 3.26
CA ALA A 34 -22.63 7.93 3.28
C ALA A 34 -21.40 7.58 2.41
N ALA A 35 -21.20 6.31 2.06
CA ALA A 35 -20.03 5.84 1.33
C ALA A 35 -20.13 6.01 -0.19
N THR A 36 -21.33 6.05 -0.76
CA THR A 36 -21.53 6.15 -2.22
C THR A 36 -22.17 7.47 -2.62
N VAL A 37 -21.79 7.99 -3.79
CA VAL A 37 -22.28 9.30 -4.29
C VAL A 37 -23.79 9.28 -4.55
N ASP A 38 -24.34 8.12 -4.94
CA ASP A 38 -25.77 7.93 -5.19
C ASP A 38 -26.62 7.79 -3.90
N GLY A 39 -25.97 7.76 -2.73
CA GLY A 39 -26.63 7.65 -1.43
C GLY A 39 -27.29 6.31 -1.14
N LYS A 40 -27.03 5.26 -1.94
CA LYS A 40 -27.64 3.93 -1.74
C LYS A 40 -26.78 2.97 -0.94
N GLY A 41 -25.50 3.29 -0.76
CA GLY A 41 -24.51 2.34 -0.25
C GLY A 41 -24.19 1.26 -1.28
N LEU A 42 -23.03 0.62 -1.13
CA LEU A 42 -22.62 -0.43 -2.06
C LEU A 42 -23.33 -1.75 -1.70
N PRO A 43 -23.80 -2.56 -2.68
CA PRO A 43 -24.32 -3.90 -2.41
C PRO A 43 -23.34 -4.72 -1.57
N TRP A 44 -23.86 -5.54 -0.65
CA TRP A 44 -23.01 -6.25 0.33
C TRP A 44 -21.87 -7.06 -0.30
N LEU A 45 -22.14 -7.75 -1.41
CA LEU A 45 -21.13 -8.57 -2.09
C LEU A 45 -20.00 -7.69 -2.68
N ASP A 46 -20.37 -6.58 -3.32
CA ASP A 46 -19.42 -5.63 -3.91
C ASP A 46 -18.63 -4.90 -2.82
N ALA A 47 -19.27 -4.58 -1.69
CA ALA A 47 -18.64 -4.00 -0.53
C ALA A 47 -17.63 -4.95 0.11
N LEU A 48 -18.00 -6.23 0.25
CA LEU A 48 -17.11 -7.27 0.76
C LEU A 48 -15.92 -7.48 -0.18
N PHE A 49 -16.16 -7.51 -1.50
CA PHE A 49 -15.09 -7.63 -2.49
C PHE A 49 -14.15 -6.43 -2.43
N THR A 50 -14.68 -5.21 -2.45
CA THR A 50 -13.89 -3.98 -2.42
C THR A 50 -13.08 -3.86 -1.11
N ALA A 51 -13.70 -4.15 0.04
CA ALA A 51 -13.01 -4.15 1.33
C ALA A 51 -11.90 -5.20 1.40
N THR A 52 -12.14 -6.39 0.85
CA THR A 52 -11.12 -7.46 0.76
C THR A 52 -9.97 -7.02 -0.13
N SER A 53 -10.26 -6.51 -1.33
CA SER A 53 -9.25 -6.03 -2.27
C SER A 53 -8.42 -4.88 -1.70
N ALA A 54 -9.04 -3.94 -0.99
CA ALA A 54 -8.34 -2.84 -0.33
C ALA A 54 -7.46 -3.34 0.82
N THR A 55 -7.98 -4.19 1.71
CA THR A 55 -7.24 -4.69 2.88
C THR A 55 -6.13 -5.68 2.51
N CYS A 56 -6.35 -6.49 1.46
CA CYS A 56 -5.34 -7.40 0.91
C CYS A 56 -4.45 -6.71 -0.13
N VAL A 57 -4.71 -5.43 -0.41
CA VAL A 57 -3.85 -4.59 -1.23
C VAL A 57 -3.69 -5.14 -2.65
N THR A 58 -4.79 -5.64 -3.22
CA THR A 58 -4.82 -6.34 -4.52
C THR A 58 -5.11 -5.41 -5.70
N GLY A 59 -5.94 -4.37 -5.50
CA GLY A 59 -6.24 -3.38 -6.54
C GLY A 59 -7.31 -3.75 -7.54
N LEU A 60 -7.99 -4.88 -7.34
CA LEU A 60 -9.15 -5.23 -8.15
C LEU A 60 -10.38 -4.50 -7.64
N VAL A 61 -11.11 -3.88 -8.55
CA VAL A 61 -12.31 -3.11 -8.25
C VAL A 61 -13.48 -3.58 -9.11
N VAL A 62 -14.65 -3.75 -8.50
CA VAL A 62 -15.91 -4.08 -9.21
C VAL A 62 -16.65 -2.82 -9.64
N VAL A 63 -16.36 -1.69 -8.99
CA VAL A 63 -16.89 -0.36 -9.28
C VAL A 63 -15.75 0.64 -9.26
N ASP A 64 -15.84 1.68 -10.08
CA ASP A 64 -14.79 2.68 -10.17
C ASP A 64 -14.66 3.48 -8.87
N THR A 65 -13.44 3.58 -8.33
CA THR A 65 -13.22 4.14 -6.99
C THR A 65 -13.38 5.66 -6.95
N GLY A 66 -12.96 6.35 -8.02
CA GLY A 66 -13.01 7.80 -8.12
C GLY A 66 -14.43 8.36 -8.28
N THR A 67 -15.30 7.64 -9.00
CA THR A 67 -16.66 8.08 -9.34
C THR A 67 -17.74 7.55 -8.40
N THR A 68 -17.57 6.33 -7.86
CA THR A 68 -18.63 5.68 -7.07
C THR A 68 -18.64 6.14 -5.62
N PHE A 69 -17.47 6.30 -5.01
CA PHE A 69 -17.36 6.56 -3.58
C PHE A 69 -17.31 8.05 -3.27
N THR A 70 -17.97 8.45 -2.19
CA THR A 70 -17.79 9.77 -1.59
C THR A 70 -16.42 9.86 -0.94
N LEU A 71 -16.06 11.05 -0.46
CA LEU A 71 -14.87 11.24 0.38
C LEU A 71 -14.85 10.27 1.58
N PHE A 72 -16.01 9.99 2.19
CA PHE A 72 -16.10 9.02 3.29
C PHE A 72 -15.72 7.61 2.82
N GLY A 73 -16.31 7.13 1.72
CA GLY A 73 -15.99 5.81 1.18
C GLY A 73 -14.52 5.68 0.75
N GLN A 74 -13.98 6.72 0.11
CA GLN A 74 -12.57 6.78 -0.30
C GLN A 74 -11.63 6.75 0.92
N LEU A 75 -11.96 7.45 2.02
CA LEU A 75 -11.19 7.39 3.27
C LEU A 75 -11.27 6.01 3.95
N VAL A 76 -12.42 5.33 3.88
CA VAL A 76 -12.55 3.95 4.36
C VAL A 76 -11.61 3.03 3.56
N ILE A 77 -11.65 3.09 2.23
CA ILE A 77 -10.76 2.32 1.36
C ILE A 77 -9.29 2.62 1.67
N LEU A 78 -8.92 3.90 1.80
CA LEU A 78 -7.56 4.31 2.11
C LEU A 78 -7.08 3.79 3.47
N ALA A 79 -7.95 3.77 4.48
CA ALA A 79 -7.64 3.21 5.79
C ALA A 79 -7.44 1.68 5.72
N LEU A 80 -8.27 0.97 4.96
CA LEU A 80 -8.12 -0.46 4.74
C LEU A 80 -6.80 -0.79 4.04
N ILE A 81 -6.45 -0.01 3.01
CA ILE A 81 -5.15 -0.11 2.31
C ILE A 81 -3.99 0.05 3.29
N GLN A 82 -4.02 1.09 4.12
CA GLN A 82 -2.93 1.35 5.06
C GLN A 82 -2.78 0.22 6.09
N ILE A 83 -3.90 -0.22 6.67
CA ILE A 83 -3.92 -1.30 7.66
C ILE A 83 -3.44 -2.62 7.04
N GLY A 84 -3.82 -2.87 5.78
CA GLY A 84 -3.40 -4.01 4.99
C GLY A 84 -1.90 -4.02 4.69
N GLY A 85 -1.40 -2.94 4.08
CA GLY A 85 -0.03 -2.84 3.58
C GLY A 85 1.03 -2.91 4.69
N LEU A 86 0.76 -2.30 5.84
CA LEU A 86 1.66 -2.38 7.00
C LEU A 86 1.43 -3.63 7.87
N GLY A 87 0.30 -4.29 7.68
CA GLY A 87 -0.23 -5.33 8.54
C GLY A 87 -0.87 -4.76 9.82
N PHE A 88 -2.04 -5.29 10.19
CA PHE A 88 -2.79 -4.78 11.34
C PHE A 88 -2.03 -4.85 12.68
N MET A 89 -1.06 -5.76 12.80
CA MET A 89 -0.19 -5.87 13.98
C MET A 89 0.69 -4.64 14.16
N ALA A 90 1.11 -3.96 13.08
CA ALA A 90 1.86 -2.71 13.17
C ALA A 90 1.00 -1.62 13.81
N PHE A 91 -0.27 -1.51 13.42
CA PHE A 91 -1.24 -0.59 14.01
C PHE A 91 -1.58 -0.94 15.47
N ALA A 92 -1.83 -2.20 15.77
CA ALA A 92 -2.08 -2.64 17.15
C ALA A 92 -0.91 -2.28 18.08
N THR A 93 0.32 -2.47 17.59
CA THR A 93 1.56 -2.08 18.29
C THR A 93 1.64 -0.57 18.46
N LEU A 94 1.33 0.22 17.43
CA LEU A 94 1.32 1.68 17.50
C LEU A 94 0.37 2.18 18.59
N PHE A 95 -0.88 1.69 18.62
CA PHE A 95 -1.86 2.08 19.64
C PHE A 95 -1.39 1.68 21.05
N ALA A 96 -0.82 0.49 21.23
CA ALA A 96 -0.27 0.07 22.50
C ALA A 96 0.86 0.99 22.98
N LEU A 97 1.75 1.41 22.08
CA LEU A 97 2.85 2.32 22.38
C LEU A 97 2.37 3.73 22.74
N ILE A 98 1.38 4.27 22.02
CA ILE A 98 0.79 5.59 22.33
C ILE A 98 0.12 5.58 23.71
N LEU A 99 -0.56 4.48 24.06
CA LEU A 99 -1.19 4.30 25.37
C LEU A 99 -0.19 4.00 26.51
N GLY A 100 1.12 4.02 26.23
CA GLY A 100 2.16 3.71 27.23
C GLY A 100 2.13 2.26 27.72
N LYS A 101 1.43 1.35 27.03
CA LYS A 101 1.34 -0.06 27.41
C LYS A 101 2.63 -0.79 27.08
N ARG A 102 3.05 -1.66 28.00
CA ARG A 102 4.20 -2.55 27.77
C ARG A 102 3.78 -3.67 26.83
N ILE A 103 4.59 -3.91 25.80
CA ILE A 103 4.36 -5.00 24.84
C ILE A 103 4.84 -6.32 25.44
N SER A 104 3.91 -7.22 25.69
CA SER A 104 4.08 -8.56 26.21
C SER A 104 4.82 -9.48 25.24
N LEU A 105 5.37 -10.59 25.75
CA LEU A 105 6.04 -11.59 24.91
C LEU A 105 5.10 -12.18 23.85
N LYS A 106 3.81 -12.35 24.17
CA LYS A 106 2.80 -12.85 23.23
C LYS A 106 2.58 -11.90 22.06
N GLU A 107 2.49 -10.60 22.33
CA GLU A 107 2.37 -9.59 21.27
C GLU A 107 3.64 -9.54 20.41
N ARG A 108 4.82 -9.68 21.02
CA ARG A 108 6.08 -9.78 20.25
C ARG A 108 6.14 -11.02 19.36
N LEU A 109 5.59 -12.15 19.79
CA LEU A 109 5.48 -13.35 18.96
C LEU A 109 4.54 -13.13 17.77
N LEU A 110 3.41 -12.45 17.98
CA LEU A 110 2.49 -12.08 16.90
C LEU A 110 3.15 -11.13 15.89
N ILE A 111 3.89 -10.13 16.35
CA ILE A 111 4.63 -9.20 15.48
C ILE A 111 5.72 -9.94 14.69
N LYS A 112 6.46 -10.84 15.33
CA LYS A 112 7.47 -11.67 14.66
C LYS A 112 6.83 -12.46 13.52
N GLU A 113 5.71 -13.12 13.80
CA GLU A 113 4.99 -13.93 12.82
C GLU A 113 4.45 -13.06 11.67
N SER A 114 3.84 -11.91 11.98
CA SER A 114 3.26 -11.03 10.95
C SER A 114 4.31 -10.40 10.02
N LEU A 115 5.51 -10.10 10.54
CA LEU A 115 6.61 -9.52 9.77
C LEU A 115 7.52 -10.60 9.15
N ASN A 116 7.19 -11.88 9.34
CA ASN A 116 8.02 -13.02 8.94
C ASN A 116 9.50 -12.87 9.39
N ASN A 117 9.70 -12.35 10.60
CA ASN A 117 11.04 -12.08 11.12
C ASN A 117 11.61 -13.31 11.85
N LEU A 118 12.93 -13.48 11.82
CA LEU A 118 13.59 -14.64 12.45
C LEU A 118 13.74 -14.48 13.97
N SER A 119 13.88 -13.24 14.46
CA SER A 119 14.11 -12.94 15.87
C SER A 119 12.96 -12.19 16.53
N ILE A 120 12.77 -12.43 17.83
CA ILE A 120 11.85 -11.65 18.69
C ILE A 120 12.53 -10.36 19.18
N ASP A 121 13.86 -10.36 19.22
CA ASP A 121 14.60 -9.19 19.67
C ASP A 121 14.43 -8.02 18.70
N GLY A 122 14.25 -6.81 19.23
CA GLY A 122 14.09 -5.61 18.44
C GLY A 122 12.80 -5.49 17.60
N VAL A 123 11.87 -6.47 17.60
CA VAL A 123 10.66 -6.42 16.73
C VAL A 123 9.80 -5.17 16.95
N VAL A 124 9.72 -4.67 18.18
CA VAL A 124 9.00 -3.43 18.49
C VAL A 124 9.71 -2.21 17.89
N ARG A 125 11.04 -2.20 17.90
CA ARG A 125 11.85 -1.14 17.26
C ARG A 125 11.67 -1.18 15.75
N LEU A 126 11.61 -2.38 15.17
CA LEU A 126 11.34 -2.57 13.75
C LEU A 126 9.97 -1.99 13.38
N VAL A 127 8.90 -2.33 14.10
CA VAL A 127 7.56 -1.75 13.85
C VAL A 127 7.56 -0.22 13.94
N LYS A 128 8.23 0.37 14.94
CA LYS A 128 8.35 1.83 15.03
C LYS A 128 9.03 2.43 13.79
N ARG A 129 10.11 1.80 13.32
CA ARG A 129 10.81 2.24 12.11
C ARG A 129 9.94 2.09 10.86
N ILE A 130 9.20 0.99 10.74
CA ILE A 130 8.23 0.76 9.65
C ILE A 130 7.24 1.90 9.55
N LEU A 131 6.62 2.27 10.67
CA LEU A 131 5.63 3.34 10.73
C LEU A 131 6.24 4.70 10.35
N ILE A 132 7.47 4.99 10.82
CA ILE A 132 8.18 6.23 10.48
C ILE A 132 8.56 6.26 9.00
N PHE A 133 9.16 5.20 8.47
CA PHE A 133 9.55 5.14 7.06
C PHE A 133 8.35 5.28 6.14
N THR A 134 7.27 4.56 6.44
CA THR A 134 6.01 4.67 5.70
C THR A 134 5.50 6.11 5.70
N ALA A 135 5.34 6.72 6.87
CA ALA A 135 4.83 8.08 6.97
C ALA A 135 5.70 9.10 6.23
N VAL A 136 7.03 8.95 6.26
CA VAL A 136 7.95 9.85 5.56
C VAL A 136 7.89 9.66 4.05
N ILE A 137 7.89 8.41 3.57
CA ILE A 137 7.87 8.09 2.13
C ILE A 137 6.53 8.52 1.52
N GLU A 138 5.41 8.20 2.17
CA GLU A 138 4.07 8.62 1.74
C GLU A 138 3.91 10.13 1.76
N LEU A 139 4.49 10.82 2.76
CA LEU A 139 4.46 12.28 2.82
C LEU A 139 5.24 12.91 1.66
N ILE A 140 6.46 12.44 1.40
CA ILE A 140 7.27 12.96 0.29
C ILE A 140 6.60 12.66 -1.06
N GLY A 141 6.18 11.41 -1.28
CA GLY A 141 5.46 11.02 -2.49
C GLY A 141 4.17 11.79 -2.69
N GLY A 142 3.39 11.98 -1.63
CA GLY A 142 2.14 12.72 -1.63
C GLY A 142 2.34 14.20 -1.96
N ILE A 143 3.37 14.83 -1.40
CA ILE A 143 3.73 16.22 -1.73
C ILE A 143 4.15 16.35 -3.20
N LEU A 144 5.02 15.46 -3.69
CA LEU A 144 5.48 15.51 -5.09
C LEU A 144 4.32 15.35 -6.07
N LEU A 145 3.45 14.35 -5.84
CA LEU A 145 2.26 14.14 -6.65
C LEU A 145 1.28 15.32 -6.54
N ALA A 146 1.05 15.84 -5.33
CA ALA A 146 0.16 16.98 -5.12
C ALA A 146 0.64 18.24 -5.84
N ILE A 147 1.95 18.52 -5.81
CA ILE A 147 2.55 19.64 -6.55
C ILE A 147 2.25 19.48 -8.04
N ARG A 148 2.50 18.29 -8.60
CA ARG A 148 2.28 18.07 -10.03
C ARG A 148 0.80 18.12 -10.41
N PHE A 149 -0.07 17.53 -9.60
CA PHE A 149 -1.51 17.56 -9.81
C PHE A 149 -2.09 18.97 -9.67
N SER A 150 -1.48 19.86 -8.88
CA SER A 150 -1.97 21.23 -8.70
C SER A 150 -1.95 22.08 -9.98
N PHE A 151 -1.19 21.66 -11.00
CA PHE A 151 -1.20 22.29 -12.32
C PHE A 151 -2.46 21.95 -13.14
N ASP A 152 -3.08 20.80 -12.89
CA ASP A 152 -4.21 20.30 -13.67
C ASP A 152 -5.55 20.38 -12.91
N MET A 153 -5.51 20.44 -11.57
CA MET A 153 -6.71 20.47 -10.73
C MET A 153 -6.58 21.45 -9.55
N PRO A 154 -7.72 21.91 -8.97
CA PRO A 154 -7.69 22.83 -7.84
C PRO A 154 -6.86 22.30 -6.67
N LEU A 155 -6.12 23.19 -6.00
CA LEU A 155 -5.15 22.83 -4.95
C LEU A 155 -5.69 21.85 -3.88
N PRO A 156 -6.90 22.03 -3.30
CA PRO A 156 -7.42 21.09 -2.32
C PRO A 156 -7.60 19.67 -2.88
N LYS A 157 -8.06 19.57 -4.13
CA LYS A 157 -8.24 18.29 -4.83
C LYS A 157 -6.89 17.66 -5.16
N ALA A 158 -5.91 18.47 -5.61
CA ALA A 158 -4.57 18.01 -5.93
C ALA A 158 -3.85 17.42 -4.70
N ILE A 159 -3.96 18.09 -3.54
CA ILE A 159 -3.42 17.58 -2.28
C ILE A 159 -4.05 16.23 -1.95
N TYR A 160 -5.39 16.16 -1.93
CA TYR A 160 -6.09 14.92 -1.61
C TYR A 160 -5.71 13.76 -2.55
N PHE A 161 -5.70 14.02 -3.86
CA PHE A 161 -5.33 13.03 -4.88
C PHE A 161 -3.87 12.61 -4.72
N GLY A 162 -2.95 13.55 -4.50
CA GLY A 162 -1.53 13.25 -4.31
C GLY A 162 -1.29 12.29 -3.14
N PHE A 163 -1.88 12.58 -1.97
CA PHE A 163 -1.73 11.72 -0.79
C PHE A 163 -2.45 10.37 -0.94
N PHE A 164 -3.65 10.35 -1.52
CA PHE A 164 -4.36 9.08 -1.77
C PHE A 164 -3.52 8.16 -2.65
N HIS A 165 -3.02 8.67 -3.78
CA HIS A 165 -2.21 7.87 -4.69
C HIS A 165 -0.85 7.53 -4.08
N ALA A 166 -0.27 8.38 -3.23
CA ALA A 166 1.00 8.04 -2.56
C ALA A 166 0.84 6.86 -1.61
N ILE A 167 -0.20 6.88 -0.77
CA ILE A 167 -0.52 5.77 0.14
C ILE A 167 -0.88 4.51 -0.64
N SER A 168 -1.72 4.63 -1.66
CA SER A 168 -2.11 3.49 -2.51
C SER A 168 -0.90 2.84 -3.18
N ASN A 169 -0.05 3.63 -3.83
CA ASN A 169 1.11 3.10 -4.55
C ASN A 169 2.22 2.60 -3.62
N PHE A 170 2.49 3.26 -2.49
CA PHE A 170 3.47 2.77 -1.52
C PHE A 170 3.06 1.43 -0.91
N ASN A 171 1.77 1.23 -0.64
CA ASN A 171 1.30 -0.06 -0.15
C ASN A 171 1.15 -1.11 -1.27
N ASN A 172 1.32 -0.74 -2.55
CA ASN A 172 1.06 -1.57 -3.74
C ASN A 172 -0.42 -1.91 -3.96
N ALA A 173 -1.33 -1.01 -3.57
CA ALA A 173 -2.76 -1.26 -3.56
C ALA A 173 -3.42 -1.16 -4.93
N GLY A 174 -2.90 -0.36 -5.86
CA GLY A 174 -3.47 -0.20 -7.21
C GLY A 174 -4.80 0.56 -7.28
N PHE A 175 -5.35 1.05 -6.17
CA PHE A 175 -6.54 1.91 -6.16
C PHE A 175 -6.19 3.33 -6.59
N ASP A 176 -7.03 3.94 -7.43
CA ASP A 176 -6.85 5.31 -7.92
C ASP A 176 -8.14 6.13 -7.87
N LEU A 177 -8.01 7.45 -8.03
CA LEU A 177 -9.14 8.39 -8.04
C LEU A 177 -9.30 9.10 -9.39
N MET A 178 -8.56 8.68 -10.43
CA MET A 178 -8.61 9.33 -11.75
C MET A 178 -9.92 9.04 -12.50
N GLY A 179 -10.61 7.97 -12.10
CA GLY A 179 -11.96 7.66 -12.54
C GLY A 179 -12.03 6.97 -13.90
N ASP A 180 -13.23 6.49 -14.23
CA ASP A 180 -13.55 5.73 -15.44
C ASP A 180 -12.59 4.57 -15.74
N PHE A 181 -12.05 3.92 -14.69
CA PHE A 181 -11.06 2.85 -14.80
C PHE A 181 -9.81 3.21 -15.63
N ARG A 182 -9.53 4.51 -15.79
CA ARG A 182 -8.36 4.98 -16.56
C ARG A 182 -7.07 4.84 -15.77
N SER A 183 -7.17 4.86 -14.44
CA SER A 183 -6.00 4.94 -13.58
C SER A 183 -5.06 6.08 -13.98
N LEU A 184 -3.77 5.91 -13.79
CA LEU A 184 -2.75 6.93 -14.10
C LEU A 184 -2.38 7.02 -15.59
N THR A 185 -3.11 6.37 -16.50
CA THR A 185 -2.81 6.39 -17.95
C THR A 185 -2.78 7.80 -18.55
N GLY A 186 -3.56 8.73 -18.00
CA GLY A 186 -3.52 10.15 -18.41
C GLY A 186 -2.19 10.86 -18.13
N TYR A 187 -1.33 10.30 -17.27
CA TYR A 187 -0.02 10.84 -16.89
C TYR A 187 1.14 9.98 -17.40
N VAL A 188 0.91 9.12 -18.40
CA VAL A 188 1.93 8.18 -18.91
C VAL A 188 3.18 8.86 -19.49
N ASP A 189 3.02 10.01 -20.14
CA ASP A 189 4.14 10.82 -20.65
C ASP A 189 4.76 11.72 -19.57
N ASP A 190 4.19 11.77 -18.36
CA ASP A 190 4.65 12.62 -17.27
C ASP A 190 5.78 11.96 -16.47
N PRO A 191 7.01 12.49 -16.55
CA PRO A 191 8.15 11.88 -15.85
C PRO A 191 8.01 11.95 -14.34
N LEU A 192 7.42 13.02 -13.81
CA LEU A 192 7.33 13.21 -12.36
C LEU A 192 6.35 12.20 -11.77
N VAL A 193 5.14 12.10 -12.33
CA VAL A 193 4.13 11.16 -11.82
C VAL A 193 4.63 9.73 -11.96
N THR A 194 5.13 9.36 -13.14
CA THR A 194 5.56 7.99 -13.42
C THR A 194 6.72 7.56 -12.53
N LEU A 195 7.77 8.38 -12.41
CA LEU A 195 8.94 8.02 -11.60
C LEU A 195 8.63 8.01 -10.10
N VAL A 196 7.79 8.93 -9.61
CA VAL A 196 7.37 8.93 -8.20
C VAL A 196 6.58 7.67 -7.90
N VAL A 197 5.63 7.28 -8.75
CA VAL A 197 4.83 6.08 -8.53
C VAL A 197 5.67 4.81 -8.62
N CYS A 198 6.54 4.67 -9.63
CA CYS A 198 7.47 3.54 -9.73
C CYS A 198 8.36 3.44 -8.48
N THR A 199 8.83 4.58 -7.97
CA THR A 199 9.66 4.63 -6.75
C THR A 199 8.86 4.21 -5.53
N LEU A 200 7.62 4.69 -5.37
CA LEU A 200 6.75 4.32 -4.24
C LEU A 200 6.45 2.82 -4.24
N ILE A 201 6.06 2.26 -5.39
CA ILE A 201 5.79 0.83 -5.56
C ILE A 201 7.04 0.01 -5.24
N THR A 202 8.19 0.42 -5.78
CA THR A 202 9.46 -0.29 -5.53
C THR A 202 9.85 -0.24 -4.05
N LEU A 203 9.78 0.94 -3.41
CA LEU A 203 10.12 1.10 -1.99
C LEU A 203 9.15 0.34 -1.08
N GLY A 204 7.87 0.30 -1.43
CA GLY A 204 6.87 -0.53 -0.74
C GLY A 204 7.14 -2.02 -0.89
N GLY A 205 7.50 -2.46 -2.09
CA GLY A 205 7.67 -3.87 -2.44
C GLY A 205 8.97 -4.53 -1.96
N ILE A 206 10.08 -3.79 -1.80
CA ILE A 206 11.36 -4.35 -1.33
C ILE A 206 11.31 -4.88 0.12
N GLY A 207 10.28 -4.50 0.87
CA GLY A 207 10.02 -4.99 2.21
C GLY A 207 10.75 -4.24 3.33
N PHE A 208 10.16 -4.31 4.52
CA PHE A 208 10.59 -3.52 5.67
C PHE A 208 11.95 -3.91 6.27
N ILE A 209 12.34 -5.19 6.14
CA ILE A 209 13.64 -5.66 6.62
C ILE A 209 14.77 -5.01 5.81
N VAL A 210 14.60 -4.93 4.48
CA VAL A 210 15.55 -4.30 3.57
C VAL A 210 15.68 -2.81 3.89
N MET A 211 14.56 -2.08 4.01
CA MET A 211 14.57 -0.67 4.40
C MET A 211 15.29 -0.45 5.74
N ASN A 212 15.04 -1.32 6.72
CA ASN A 212 15.69 -1.25 8.02
C ASN A 212 17.21 -1.49 7.93
N GLU A 213 17.66 -2.48 7.16
CA GLU A 213 19.09 -2.73 6.97
C GLU A 213 19.80 -1.60 6.20
N VAL A 214 19.15 -0.99 5.22
CA VAL A 214 19.66 0.21 4.51
C VAL A 214 19.87 1.36 5.49
N TYR A 215 18.92 1.58 6.40
CA TYR A 215 19.05 2.59 7.45
C TYR A 215 20.20 2.28 8.42
N GLU A 216 20.37 1.02 8.83
CA GLU A 216 21.42 0.59 9.76
C GLU A 216 22.80 0.41 9.11
N TYR A 217 22.87 0.42 7.78
CA TYR A 217 24.11 0.21 7.02
C TYR A 217 25.23 1.18 7.43
N ARG A 218 24.88 2.42 7.81
CA ARG A 218 25.86 3.41 8.29
C ARG A 218 26.65 2.91 9.52
N GLN A 219 26.05 2.04 10.32
CA GLN A 219 26.65 1.48 11.54
C GLN A 219 27.22 0.08 11.29
N THR A 220 26.47 -0.80 10.60
CA THR A 220 26.86 -2.20 10.42
C THR A 220 27.85 -2.41 9.28
N ARG A 221 27.81 -1.54 8.26
CA ARG A 221 28.52 -1.64 6.97
C ARG A 221 28.38 -2.98 6.27
N ARG A 222 27.31 -3.73 6.56
CA ARG A 222 27.06 -5.06 6.00
C ARG A 222 25.57 -5.25 5.77
N PHE A 223 25.23 -5.80 4.61
CA PHE A 223 23.89 -6.28 4.29
C PHE A 223 23.79 -7.78 4.50
N SER A 224 22.63 -8.26 4.95
CA SER A 224 22.32 -9.68 5.00
C SER A 224 22.22 -10.26 3.59
N LEU A 225 22.27 -11.60 3.51
CA LEU A 225 22.03 -12.29 2.24
C LEU A 225 20.64 -12.00 1.70
N HIS A 226 19.62 -11.90 2.57
CA HIS A 226 18.26 -11.56 2.19
C HIS A 226 18.21 -10.21 1.46
N THR A 227 18.77 -9.15 2.05
CA THR A 227 18.81 -7.82 1.44
C THR A 227 19.57 -7.79 0.12
N LYS A 228 20.71 -8.49 0.02
CA LYS A 228 21.47 -8.56 -1.24
C LYS A 228 20.67 -9.24 -2.35
N ILE A 229 20.00 -10.36 -2.03
CA ILE A 229 19.19 -11.09 -3.00
C ILE A 229 18.01 -10.23 -3.45
N VAL A 230 17.30 -9.58 -2.52
CA VAL A 230 16.18 -8.70 -2.86
C VAL A 230 16.62 -7.57 -3.80
N PHE A 231 17.71 -6.87 -3.50
CA PHE A 231 18.20 -5.80 -4.39
C PHE A 231 18.56 -6.32 -5.78
N VAL A 232 19.35 -7.38 -5.87
CA VAL A 232 19.81 -7.92 -7.15
C VAL A 232 18.62 -8.44 -7.97
N MET A 233 17.74 -9.24 -7.38
CA MET A 233 16.61 -9.83 -8.08
C MET A 233 15.58 -8.78 -8.48
N SER A 234 15.23 -7.84 -7.61
CA SER A 234 14.29 -6.76 -7.95
C SER A 234 14.82 -5.88 -9.07
N SER A 235 16.12 -5.51 -9.04
CA SER A 235 16.72 -4.74 -10.13
C SER A 235 16.73 -5.52 -11.46
N ILE A 236 17.06 -6.81 -11.44
CA ILE A 236 17.01 -7.65 -12.63
C ILE A 236 15.59 -7.73 -13.19
N LEU A 237 14.59 -7.99 -12.34
CA LEU A 237 13.19 -8.15 -12.77
C LEU A 237 12.62 -6.85 -13.34
N VAL A 238 12.89 -5.71 -12.70
CA VAL A 238 12.43 -4.40 -13.21
C VAL A 238 13.08 -4.10 -14.55
N VAL A 239 14.41 -4.17 -14.66
CA VAL A 239 15.12 -3.85 -15.91
C VAL A 239 14.72 -4.82 -17.03
N PHE A 240 14.67 -6.11 -16.76
CA PHE A 240 14.28 -7.11 -17.74
C PHE A 240 12.81 -6.96 -18.17
N GLY A 241 11.91 -6.72 -17.23
CA GLY A 241 10.49 -6.46 -17.50
C GLY A 241 10.31 -5.22 -18.38
N THR A 242 11.00 -4.13 -18.06
CA THR A 242 10.96 -2.90 -18.85
C THR A 242 11.46 -3.12 -20.27
N ILE A 243 12.59 -3.80 -20.45
CA ILE A 243 13.12 -4.10 -21.79
C ILE A 243 12.13 -4.97 -22.58
N LEU A 244 11.55 -5.98 -21.93
CA LEU A 244 10.61 -6.90 -22.57
C LEU A 244 9.35 -6.16 -23.04
N ILE A 245 8.72 -5.37 -22.18
CA ILE A 245 7.54 -4.56 -22.54
C ILE A 245 7.89 -3.56 -23.63
N PHE A 246 9.03 -2.87 -23.51
CA PHE A 246 9.46 -1.91 -24.51
C PHE A 246 9.61 -2.53 -25.88
N ILE A 247 10.22 -3.71 -26.01
CA ILE A 247 10.42 -4.39 -27.30
C ILE A 247 9.10 -4.89 -27.88
N LEU A 248 8.26 -5.54 -27.06
CA LEU A 248 7.03 -6.18 -27.52
C LEU A 248 5.97 -5.14 -27.94
N GLU A 249 5.81 -4.07 -27.18
CA GLU A 249 4.76 -3.08 -27.38
C GLU A 249 5.21 -1.87 -28.22
N TYR A 250 6.50 -1.75 -28.57
CA TYR A 250 7.07 -0.58 -29.25
C TYR A 250 6.27 -0.08 -30.47
N HIS A 251 5.80 -1.04 -31.27
CA HIS A 251 5.09 -0.82 -32.53
C HIS A 251 3.58 -1.03 -32.41
N ASN A 252 3.05 -1.28 -31.20
CA ASN A 252 1.63 -1.52 -31.03
C ASN A 252 0.83 -0.19 -31.09
N PRO A 253 -0.07 0.00 -32.08
CA PRO A 253 -0.85 1.23 -32.25
C PRO A 253 -1.81 1.51 -31.10
N LYS A 254 -2.18 0.50 -30.30
CA LYS A 254 -3.15 0.63 -29.22
C LYS A 254 -2.55 1.10 -27.88
N THR A 255 -1.22 1.09 -27.76
CA THR A 255 -0.53 1.29 -26.47
C THR A 255 0.65 2.25 -26.62
N LEU A 256 1.88 1.75 -26.87
CA LEU A 256 3.10 2.56 -26.83
C LEU A 256 3.38 3.33 -28.12
N GLN A 257 2.97 2.83 -29.29
CA GLN A 257 3.30 3.49 -30.57
C GLN A 257 2.96 4.99 -30.62
N PRO A 258 1.78 5.47 -30.17
CA PRO A 258 1.43 6.89 -30.23
C PRO A 258 2.17 7.78 -29.22
N LEU A 259 2.85 7.19 -28.24
CA LEU A 259 3.54 7.95 -27.19
C LEU A 259 4.85 8.57 -27.69
N SER A 260 5.29 9.61 -26.99
CA SER A 260 6.61 10.22 -27.22
C SER A 260 7.74 9.21 -26.94
N PRO A 261 8.96 9.38 -27.49
CA PRO A 261 10.06 8.46 -27.21
C PRO A 261 10.35 8.30 -25.71
N LEU A 262 10.17 9.38 -24.94
CA LEU A 262 10.31 9.38 -23.49
C LEU A 262 9.12 8.67 -22.83
N GLY A 263 7.89 8.92 -23.28
CA GLY A 263 6.69 8.23 -22.80
C GLY A 263 6.72 6.73 -23.04
N LYS A 264 7.26 6.28 -24.18
CA LYS A 264 7.45 4.85 -24.45
C LYS A 264 8.34 4.19 -23.40
N PHE A 265 9.43 4.86 -23.01
CA PHE A 265 10.32 4.37 -21.97
C PHE A 265 9.64 4.39 -20.59
N LEU A 266 9.01 5.51 -20.23
CA LEU A 266 8.29 5.65 -18.96
C LEU A 266 7.17 4.62 -18.81
N ALA A 267 6.35 4.45 -19.83
CA ALA A 267 5.26 3.46 -19.88
C ALA A 267 5.76 2.02 -19.83
N SER A 268 6.98 1.75 -20.28
CA SER A 268 7.58 0.42 -20.16
C SER A 268 8.21 0.19 -18.78
N LEU A 269 8.59 1.27 -18.08
CA LEU A 269 9.12 1.21 -16.73
C LEU A 269 8.02 1.01 -15.68
N TYR A 270 6.88 1.66 -15.89
CA TYR A 270 5.68 1.60 -15.06
C TYR A 270 5.03 0.22 -15.08
#